data_AF-A0A8J7MSV2-F1
#
_entry.id   AF-A0A8J7MSV2-F1
#
_cell.length_a   1.000
_cell.length_b   1.000
_cell.length_c   1.000
_cell.angle_alpha   90.00
_cell.angle_beta   90.00
_cell.angle_gamma   90.00
#
_symmetry.space_group_name_H-M   'P 1'
#
loop_
_entity.id
_entity.type
_entity.pdbx_description
1 polymer ?
#
loop_
_entity_poly.entity_id
_entity_poly.type
_entity_poly.pdbx_seq_one_letter_code
_entity_poly.pdbx_strand_id
1 'polypeptide(L)'
;MLGDVCMNGHGWRILLRENPLAAPQVEIDLPHAQNSPMNDRELLAEAVGIAKELMQSVKARRFADWPRRATKPDAEGKVRHPFLDMAESNLWYCLHCNTEITGPQIATHQWHCPGCGASPLNIFPDAFWLKPNEEKPVPVQTRAEGQEIEPVISIVDPRPRLDLNKDKVTHLIRTALFEDATNASERLGASLAEIWVDDDLDVVVSFETHYWPEDKEPSTAVEVAALLGIEIEQEVVWSDPLFAWPGLGTTTQSTVEYTCLMLDAYRSHGATGDEDGS
;
A
#
# COMPACT_ATOMS: atom_id res chain seq x y z
N MET A 1 -3.35 -8.30 1.38
CA MET A 1 -4.65 -8.97 1.19
C MET A 1 -4.46 -10.51 1.18
N LEU A 2 -3.68 -11.08 2.11
CA LEU A 2 -3.20 -12.49 2.01
C LEU A 2 -3.98 -13.49 2.89
N GLY A 3 -5.13 -13.10 3.44
CA GLY A 3 -5.95 -13.98 4.29
C GLY A 3 -7.46 -13.71 4.28
N ASP A 4 -7.93 -12.77 3.46
CA ASP A 4 -9.36 -12.48 3.31
C ASP A 4 -10.01 -13.51 2.36
N VAL A 5 -11.27 -13.85 2.59
CA VAL A 5 -12.10 -14.64 1.66
C VAL A 5 -13.10 -13.72 0.98
N CYS A 6 -13.08 -13.72 -0.35
CA CYS A 6 -14.04 -13.01 -1.17
C CYS A 6 -14.87 -14.02 -1.95
N MET A 7 -16.18 -13.97 -1.79
CA MET A 7 -17.17 -14.69 -2.59
C MET A 7 -17.97 -13.64 -3.36
N ASN A 8 -18.17 -13.85 -4.65
CA ASN A 8 -18.90 -12.90 -5.49
C ASN A 8 -19.90 -13.62 -6.38
N GLY A 9 -20.93 -12.88 -6.77
CA GLY A 9 -21.89 -13.27 -7.77
C GLY A 9 -22.31 -12.05 -8.59
N HIS A 10 -23.30 -12.22 -9.44
CA HIS A 10 -23.78 -11.11 -10.27
C HIS A 10 -24.46 -10.04 -9.39
N GLY A 11 -23.83 -8.87 -9.28
CA GLY A 11 -24.37 -7.73 -8.54
C GLY A 11 -24.17 -7.77 -7.02
N TRP A 12 -23.32 -8.66 -6.51
CA TRP A 12 -23.04 -8.74 -5.07
C TRP A 12 -21.68 -9.36 -4.74
N ARG A 13 -21.17 -9.06 -3.55
CA ARG A 13 -19.91 -9.54 -2.99
C ARG A 13 -20.05 -9.78 -1.49
N ILE A 14 -19.54 -10.91 -1.00
CA ILE A 14 -19.32 -11.21 0.42
C ILE A 14 -17.82 -11.20 0.68
N LEU A 15 -17.38 -10.41 1.65
CA LEU A 15 -15.99 -10.31 2.09
C LEU A 15 -15.90 -10.70 3.57
N LEU A 16 -15.16 -11.78 3.82
CA LEU A 16 -14.74 -12.17 5.16
C LEU A 16 -13.29 -11.73 5.35
N ARG A 17 -13.06 -10.89 6.35
CA ARG A 17 -11.70 -10.45 6.69
C ARG A 17 -10.96 -11.55 7.43
N GLU A 18 -9.64 -11.53 7.32
CA GLU A 18 -8.73 -12.35 8.12
C GLU A 18 -8.99 -12.20 9.63
N ASN A 19 -9.29 -10.98 10.09
CA ASN A 19 -9.64 -10.71 11.48
C ASN A 19 -10.94 -11.47 11.85
N PRO A 20 -10.88 -12.45 12.77
CA PRO A 20 -12.05 -13.24 13.14
C PRO A 20 -13.15 -12.43 13.85
N LEU A 21 -12.84 -11.22 14.32
CA LEU A 21 -13.79 -10.31 14.97
C LEU A 21 -14.47 -9.34 14.01
N ALA A 22 -14.05 -9.30 12.75
CA ALA A 22 -14.71 -8.48 11.75
C ALA A 22 -16.03 -9.15 11.31
N ALA A 23 -17.08 -8.35 11.22
CA ALA A 23 -18.33 -8.80 10.63
C ALA A 23 -18.12 -9.18 9.15
N PRO A 24 -18.81 -10.21 8.64
CA PRO A 24 -18.94 -10.42 7.21
C PRO A 24 -19.45 -9.14 6.52
N GLN A 25 -18.76 -8.67 5.49
CA GLN A 25 -19.21 -7.52 4.70
C GLN A 25 -19.94 -8.02 3.46
N VAL A 26 -21.16 -7.58 3.25
CA VAL A 26 -21.99 -7.92 2.09
C VAL A 26 -22.24 -6.64 1.33
N GLU A 27 -21.71 -6.57 0.12
CA GLU A 27 -21.94 -5.46 -0.79
C GLU A 27 -22.90 -5.90 -1.89
N ILE A 28 -23.89 -5.06 -2.16
CA ILE A 28 -24.83 -5.23 -3.25
C ILE A 28 -24.67 -4.04 -4.19
N ASP A 29 -24.48 -4.31 -5.47
CA ASP A 29 -24.36 -3.26 -6.47
C ASP A 29 -25.69 -2.48 -6.56
N LEU A 30 -25.61 -1.16 -6.69
CA LEU A 30 -26.76 -0.26 -6.74
C LEU A 30 -27.84 -0.69 -7.76
N PRO A 31 -27.49 -1.14 -9.00
CA PRO A 31 -28.49 -1.66 -9.94
C PRO A 31 -29.24 -2.91 -9.46
N HIS A 32 -28.66 -3.66 -8.51
CA HIS A 32 -29.20 -4.92 -7.99
C HIS A 32 -29.78 -4.81 -6.57
N ALA A 33 -29.84 -3.58 -6.01
CA ALA A 33 -30.25 -3.34 -4.63
C ALA A 33 -31.59 -4.00 -4.24
N GLN A 34 -32.54 -4.09 -5.17
CA GLN A 34 -33.89 -4.63 -4.91
C GLN A 34 -34.05 -6.12 -5.27
N ASN A 35 -33.24 -6.66 -6.18
CA ASN A 35 -33.41 -8.00 -6.74
C ASN A 35 -32.24 -8.95 -6.43
N SER A 36 -31.25 -8.50 -5.68
CA SER A 36 -30.12 -9.32 -5.27
C SER A 36 -30.58 -10.53 -4.44
N PRO A 37 -30.04 -11.74 -4.69
CA PRO A 37 -30.30 -12.90 -3.85
C PRO A 37 -29.82 -12.69 -2.40
N MET A 38 -28.90 -11.74 -2.16
CA MET A 38 -28.41 -11.42 -0.81
C MET A 38 -29.42 -10.66 0.04
N ASN A 39 -30.57 -10.24 -0.53
CA ASN A 39 -31.70 -9.71 0.23
C ASN A 39 -32.51 -10.83 0.92
N ASP A 40 -32.37 -12.09 0.48
CA ASP A 40 -32.97 -13.25 1.12
C ASP A 40 -32.11 -13.69 2.31
N ARG A 41 -32.72 -13.80 3.49
CA ARG A 41 -32.00 -14.11 4.74
C ARG A 41 -31.44 -15.53 4.78
N GLU A 42 -32.14 -16.49 4.17
CA GLU A 42 -31.71 -17.90 4.17
C GLU A 42 -30.53 -18.07 3.20
N LEU A 43 -30.65 -17.53 1.99
CA LEU A 43 -29.57 -17.55 1.00
C LEU A 43 -28.33 -16.80 1.48
N LEU A 44 -28.53 -15.65 2.14
CA LEU A 44 -27.41 -14.90 2.73
C LEU A 44 -26.70 -15.72 3.82
N ALA A 45 -27.46 -16.36 4.71
CA ALA A 45 -26.89 -17.18 5.78
C ALA A 45 -26.11 -18.37 5.21
N GLU A 46 -26.65 -19.05 4.19
CA GLU A 46 -25.98 -20.15 3.50
C GLU A 46 -24.68 -19.68 2.83
N ALA A 47 -24.72 -18.59 2.06
CA ALA A 47 -23.56 -18.06 1.36
C ALA A 47 -22.46 -17.61 2.34
N VAL A 48 -22.82 -16.97 3.45
CA VAL A 48 -21.88 -16.63 4.53
C VAL A 48 -21.31 -17.89 5.18
N GLY A 49 -22.11 -18.94 5.36
CA GLY A 49 -21.68 -20.24 5.85
C GLY A 49 -20.59 -20.86 4.97
N ILE A 50 -20.82 -20.91 3.66
CA ILE A 50 -19.85 -21.40 2.67
C ILE A 50 -18.55 -20.58 2.72
N ALA A 51 -18.66 -19.25 2.77
CA ALA A 51 -17.48 -18.39 2.88
C ALA A 51 -16.71 -18.65 4.19
N LYS A 52 -17.41 -18.88 5.32
CA LYS A 52 -16.81 -19.23 6.62
C LYS A 52 -16.08 -20.57 6.57
N GLU A 53 -16.62 -21.58 5.87
CA GLU A 53 -15.95 -22.87 5.66
C GLU A 53 -14.65 -22.71 4.87
N LEU A 54 -14.69 -21.96 3.76
CA LEU A 54 -13.50 -21.66 2.97
C LEU A 54 -12.45 -20.90 3.80
N MET A 55 -12.91 -19.97 4.65
CA MET A 55 -12.04 -19.23 5.58
C MET A 55 -11.32 -20.16 6.55
N GLN A 56 -11.91 -21.28 6.99
CA GLN A 56 -11.20 -22.26 7.81
C GLN A 56 -10.04 -22.91 7.04
N SER A 57 -10.22 -23.23 5.75
CA SER A 57 -9.14 -23.76 4.92
C SER A 57 -8.02 -22.74 4.67
N VAL A 58 -8.37 -21.45 4.50
CA VAL A 58 -7.38 -20.36 4.41
C VAL A 58 -6.59 -20.24 5.71
N LYS A 59 -7.27 -20.24 6.86
CA LYS A 59 -6.66 -20.19 8.19
C LYS A 59 -5.71 -21.36 8.43
N ALA A 60 -6.12 -22.58 8.07
CA ALA A 60 -5.28 -23.77 8.23
C ALA A 60 -3.96 -23.67 7.45
N ARG A 61 -4.00 -23.17 6.20
CA ARG A 61 -2.78 -22.94 5.41
C ARG A 61 -1.88 -21.89 6.05
N ARG A 62 -2.44 -20.76 6.50
CA ARG A 62 -1.67 -19.72 7.19
C ARG A 62 -0.99 -20.24 8.45
N PHE A 63 -1.70 -21.06 9.24
CA PHE A 63 -1.17 -21.62 10.49
C PHE A 63 -0.13 -22.72 10.27
N ALA A 64 -0.06 -23.34 9.09
CA ALA A 64 0.99 -24.30 8.78
C ALA A 64 2.39 -23.66 8.75
N ASP A 65 2.46 -22.37 8.40
CA ASP A 65 3.73 -21.62 8.39
C ASP A 65 4.07 -20.99 9.75
N TRP A 66 3.16 -21.07 10.72
CA TRP A 66 3.35 -20.46 12.03
C TRP A 66 4.08 -21.41 13.00
N PRO A 67 4.88 -20.88 13.94
CA PRO A 67 5.37 -21.67 15.05
C PRO A 67 4.20 -22.33 15.78
N ARG A 68 4.33 -23.61 16.16
CA ARG A 68 3.28 -24.33 16.90
C ARG A 68 2.81 -23.58 18.16
N ARG A 69 3.72 -22.85 18.82
CA ARG A 69 3.42 -22.05 20.02
C ARG A 69 2.66 -20.76 19.74
N ALA A 70 2.48 -20.36 18.49
CA ALA A 70 1.61 -19.23 18.13
C ALA A 70 0.13 -19.59 18.20
N THR A 71 -0.23 -20.85 17.96
CA THR A 71 -1.62 -21.32 17.96
C THR A 71 -1.97 -22.20 19.15
N LYS A 72 -0.97 -22.76 19.83
CA LYS A 72 -1.16 -23.64 20.99
C LYS A 72 -0.34 -23.16 22.19
N PRO A 73 -0.97 -22.52 23.19
CA PRO A 73 -0.32 -22.17 24.45
C PRO A 73 0.30 -23.39 25.16
N ASP A 74 1.31 -23.17 25.98
CA ASP A 74 1.85 -24.17 26.91
C ASP A 74 1.01 -24.29 28.19
N ALA A 75 1.50 -25.05 29.19
CA ALA A 75 0.78 -25.26 30.45
C ALA A 75 0.67 -23.98 31.28
N GLU A 76 1.61 -23.06 31.12
CA GLU A 76 1.68 -21.74 31.76
C GLU A 76 0.93 -20.65 30.95
N GLY A 77 0.33 -21.02 29.82
CA GLY A 77 -0.40 -20.13 28.94
C GLY A 77 0.50 -19.28 28.03
N LYS A 78 1.80 -19.57 27.93
CA LYS A 78 2.71 -18.83 27.06
C LYS A 78 2.50 -19.21 25.60
N VAL A 79 2.62 -18.19 24.74
CA VAL A 79 2.55 -18.31 23.29
C VAL A 79 3.74 -17.58 22.65
N ARG A 80 4.01 -17.89 21.39
CA ARG A 80 5.08 -17.25 20.59
C ARG A 80 4.46 -16.41 19.47
N HIS A 81 4.94 -15.19 19.27
CA HIS A 81 4.51 -14.34 18.17
C HIS A 81 4.78 -15.00 16.80
N PRO A 82 3.82 -14.99 15.85
CA PRO A 82 3.94 -15.74 14.59
C PRO A 82 4.92 -15.11 13.59
N PHE A 83 5.07 -13.77 13.60
CA PHE A 83 5.89 -13.05 12.60
C PHE A 83 7.17 -12.42 13.14
N LEU A 84 7.13 -11.91 14.37
CA LEU A 84 8.21 -11.16 14.98
C LEU A 84 8.99 -12.07 15.93
N ASP A 85 10.32 -12.02 15.86
CA ASP A 85 11.17 -12.80 16.74
C ASP A 85 11.19 -12.16 18.13
N MET A 86 10.24 -12.59 18.96
CA MET A 86 10.00 -12.10 20.31
C MET A 86 10.03 -13.26 21.31
N ALA A 87 10.32 -12.94 22.57
CA ALA A 87 10.23 -13.92 23.65
C ALA A 87 8.80 -14.45 23.80
N GLU A 88 8.67 -15.70 24.22
CA GLU A 88 7.37 -16.27 24.57
C GLU A 88 6.80 -15.60 25.82
N SER A 89 5.51 -15.26 25.77
CA SER A 89 4.83 -14.58 26.86
C SER A 89 3.42 -15.14 27.06
N ASN A 90 2.97 -15.13 28.32
CA ASN A 90 1.59 -15.43 28.69
C ASN A 90 0.71 -14.16 28.73
N LEU A 91 1.30 -12.98 28.56
CA LEU A 91 0.63 -11.68 28.47
C LEU A 91 1.12 -10.88 27.26
N TRP A 92 0.17 -10.21 26.61
CA TRP A 92 0.38 -9.43 25.40
C TRP A 92 -0.41 -8.13 25.49
N TYR A 93 0.08 -7.09 24.82
CA TYR A 93 -0.47 -5.75 24.89
C TYR A 93 -0.74 -5.24 23.48
N CYS A 94 -1.89 -4.59 23.30
CA CYS A 94 -2.23 -3.96 22.03
C CYS A 94 -1.78 -2.49 22.02
N LEU A 95 -0.97 -2.13 21.03
CA LEU A 95 -0.50 -0.75 20.83
C LEU A 95 -1.63 0.26 20.60
N HIS A 96 -2.78 -0.18 20.07
CA HIS A 96 -3.87 0.72 19.66
C HIS A 96 -4.84 1.07 20.78
N CYS A 97 -5.12 0.13 21.67
CA CYS A 97 -6.17 0.29 22.69
C CYS A 97 -5.69 0.01 24.12
N ASN A 98 -4.38 -0.20 24.30
CA ASN A 98 -3.74 -0.43 25.60
C ASN A 98 -4.35 -1.59 26.39
N THR A 99 -5.01 -2.55 25.75
CA THR A 99 -5.57 -3.71 26.43
C THR A 99 -4.50 -4.76 26.71
N GLU A 100 -4.57 -5.38 27.89
CA GLU A 100 -3.85 -6.60 28.25
C GLU A 100 -4.61 -7.84 27.78
N ILE A 101 -3.91 -8.78 27.16
CA ILE A 101 -4.47 -9.95 26.48
C ILE A 101 -3.66 -11.17 26.92
N THR A 102 -4.33 -12.20 27.41
CA THR A 102 -3.64 -13.45 27.81
C THR A 102 -3.20 -14.25 26.58
N GLY A 103 -2.19 -15.11 26.73
CA GLY A 103 -1.72 -16.00 25.68
C GLY A 103 -2.83 -16.87 25.04
N PRO A 104 -3.72 -17.51 25.83
CA PRO A 104 -4.86 -18.22 25.27
C PRO A 104 -5.82 -17.31 24.49
N GLN A 105 -6.13 -16.11 25.00
CA GLN A 105 -7.00 -15.16 24.29
C GLN A 105 -6.40 -14.76 22.94
N ILE A 106 -5.12 -14.38 22.88
CA ILE A 106 -4.51 -13.93 21.63
C ILE A 106 -4.36 -15.07 20.61
N ALA A 107 -4.06 -16.29 21.04
CA ALA A 107 -4.00 -17.46 20.17
C ALA A 107 -5.37 -17.80 19.55
N THR A 108 -6.44 -17.79 20.35
CA THR A 108 -7.81 -18.01 19.87
C THR A 108 -8.25 -16.95 18.85
N HIS A 109 -7.84 -15.69 19.07
CA HIS A 109 -8.16 -14.57 18.18
C HIS A 109 -7.17 -14.41 17.02
N GLN A 110 -6.34 -15.42 16.75
CA GLN A 110 -5.46 -15.46 15.59
C GLN A 110 -4.49 -14.28 15.54
N TRP A 111 -4.03 -13.85 16.72
CA TRP A 111 -3.16 -12.70 16.91
C TRP A 111 -3.77 -11.33 16.58
N HIS A 112 -5.09 -11.24 16.35
CA HIS A 112 -5.78 -9.96 16.37
C HIS A 112 -6.12 -9.55 17.80
N CYS A 113 -6.01 -8.25 18.10
CA CYS A 113 -6.45 -7.72 19.39
C CYS A 113 -7.93 -8.03 19.62
N PRO A 114 -8.33 -8.67 20.73
CA PRO A 114 -9.73 -8.98 20.96
C PRO A 114 -10.62 -7.76 21.25
N GLY A 115 -10.03 -6.64 21.67
CA GLY A 115 -10.74 -5.41 21.99
C GLY A 115 -11.03 -4.53 20.78
N CYS A 116 -10.03 -4.32 19.91
CA CYS A 116 -10.15 -3.40 18.76
C CYS A 116 -9.92 -4.04 17.38
N GLY A 117 -9.51 -5.31 17.31
CA GLY A 117 -9.24 -6.01 16.05
C GLY A 117 -7.89 -5.67 15.38
N ALA A 118 -7.01 -4.92 16.07
CA ALA A 118 -5.68 -4.56 15.56
C ALA A 118 -4.89 -5.78 15.07
N SER A 119 -4.11 -5.57 14.01
CA SER A 119 -3.28 -6.60 13.35
C SER A 119 -2.21 -7.17 14.30
N PRO A 120 -1.80 -8.44 14.11
CA PRO A 120 -0.70 -9.09 14.84
C PRO A 120 0.56 -8.22 14.99
N LEU A 121 0.91 -7.43 13.98
CA LEU A 121 2.08 -6.54 14.01
C LEU A 121 2.03 -5.46 15.09
N ASN A 122 0.87 -5.27 15.75
CA ASN A 122 0.66 -4.28 16.80
C ASN A 122 0.45 -4.91 18.18
N ILE A 123 0.82 -6.18 18.34
CA ILE A 123 0.69 -6.95 19.57
C ILE A 123 2.07 -7.27 20.10
N PHE A 124 2.36 -6.83 21.33
CA PHE A 124 3.69 -6.89 21.91
C PHE A 124 3.69 -7.56 23.29
N PRO A 125 4.79 -8.21 23.70
CA PRO A 125 4.88 -8.84 25.01
C PRO A 125 5.02 -7.83 26.15
N ASP A 126 5.39 -6.58 25.84
CA ASP A 126 5.52 -5.46 26.78
C ASP A 126 4.87 -4.19 26.20
N ALA A 127 4.29 -3.35 27.07
CA ALA A 127 3.69 -2.06 26.69
C ALA A 127 4.74 -0.93 26.70
N PHE A 128 5.81 -1.07 25.91
CA PHE A 128 6.97 -0.15 25.93
C PHE A 128 6.65 1.32 25.56
N TRP A 129 5.50 1.56 24.94
CA TRP A 129 5.01 2.89 24.59
C TRP A 129 4.40 3.64 25.78
N LEU A 130 4.03 2.94 26.85
CA LEU A 130 3.43 3.55 28.03
C LEU A 130 4.49 4.11 28.97
N LYS A 131 4.32 5.37 29.36
CA LYS A 131 5.17 6.00 30.38
C LYS A 131 4.79 5.49 31.78
N PRO A 132 5.70 5.55 32.77
CA PRO A 132 5.44 5.07 34.14
C PRO A 132 4.20 5.69 34.84
N ASN A 133 3.74 6.85 34.38
CA ASN A 133 2.60 7.59 34.95
C ASN A 133 1.33 7.52 34.09
N GLU A 134 1.33 6.75 33.00
CA GLU A 134 0.15 6.57 32.16
C GLU A 134 -0.76 5.45 32.70
N GLU A 135 -2.02 5.46 32.25
CA GLU A 135 -3.00 4.44 32.66
C GLU A 135 -2.47 3.04 32.34
N LYS A 136 -2.55 2.15 33.32
CA LYS A 136 -2.09 0.77 33.17
C LYS A 136 -2.99 0.03 32.17
N PRO A 137 -2.41 -0.89 31.39
CA PRO A 137 -3.22 -1.76 30.53
C PRO A 137 -4.34 -2.44 31.30
N VAL A 138 -5.53 -2.45 30.70
CA VAL A 138 -6.71 -3.08 31.30
C VAL A 138 -6.94 -4.43 30.63
N PRO A 139 -7.29 -5.49 31.39
CA PRO A 139 -7.64 -6.78 30.82
C PRO A 139 -8.73 -6.66 29.76
N VAL A 140 -8.49 -7.26 28.60
CA VAL A 140 -9.44 -7.22 27.48
C VAL A 140 -10.75 -7.92 27.85
N GLN A 141 -11.86 -7.26 27.58
CA GLN A 141 -13.18 -7.89 27.63
C GLN A 141 -13.46 -8.54 26.28
N THR A 142 -13.40 -9.87 26.23
CA THR A 142 -13.75 -10.63 25.03
C THR A 142 -15.25 -10.87 24.95
N ARG A 143 -15.81 -10.86 23.73
CA ARG A 143 -17.15 -11.40 23.50
C ARG A 143 -17.19 -12.90 23.86
N ALA A 144 -18.37 -13.40 24.22
CA ALA A 144 -18.54 -14.82 24.50
C ALA A 144 -18.22 -15.66 23.24
N GLU A 145 -17.53 -16.79 23.44
CA GLU A 145 -17.24 -17.74 22.37
C GLU A 145 -18.54 -18.22 21.71
N GLY A 146 -18.61 -18.17 20.38
CA GLY A 146 -19.75 -18.66 19.61
C GLY A 146 -20.86 -17.63 19.33
N GLN A 147 -20.72 -16.37 19.75
CA GLN A 147 -21.66 -15.33 19.32
C GLN A 147 -21.46 -15.03 17.83
N GLU A 148 -22.45 -15.36 17.00
CA GLU A 148 -22.40 -15.03 15.57
C GLU A 148 -22.44 -13.51 15.37
N ILE A 149 -21.51 -13.02 14.55
CA ILE A 149 -21.48 -11.62 14.15
C ILE A 149 -22.38 -11.47 12.92
N GLU A 150 -23.43 -10.67 13.04
CA GLU A 150 -24.33 -10.38 11.93
C GLU A 150 -23.57 -9.74 10.77
N PRO A 151 -23.84 -10.13 9.52
CA PRO A 151 -23.28 -9.48 8.34
C PRO A 151 -23.67 -8.02 8.25
N VAL A 152 -22.73 -7.17 7.85
CA VAL A 152 -22.99 -5.76 7.52
C VAL A 152 -23.30 -5.68 6.02
N ILE A 153 -24.52 -5.25 5.69
CA ILE A 153 -24.98 -5.13 4.30
C ILE A 153 -24.89 -3.66 3.86
N SER A 154 -24.26 -3.42 2.72
CA SER A 154 -24.16 -2.10 2.09
C SER A 154 -24.55 -2.15 0.61
N ILE A 155 -25.16 -1.06 0.13
CA ILE A 155 -25.43 -0.85 -1.29
C ILE A 155 -24.31 0.05 -1.85
N VAL A 156 -23.62 -0.40 -2.89
CA VAL A 156 -22.44 0.26 -3.46
C VAL A 156 -22.66 0.62 -4.93
N ASP A 157 -22.18 1.78 -5.38
CA ASP A 157 -22.12 2.07 -6.82
C ASP A 157 -20.89 1.35 -7.41
N PRO A 158 -21.07 0.34 -8.28
CA PRO A 158 -19.95 -0.45 -8.79
C PRO A 158 -19.13 0.29 -9.86
N ARG A 159 -19.59 1.46 -10.32
CA ARG A 159 -18.88 2.22 -11.35
C ARG A 159 -17.50 2.64 -10.81
N PRO A 160 -16.40 2.34 -11.54
CA PRO A 160 -15.08 2.82 -11.15
C PRO A 160 -15.11 4.33 -10.94
N ARG A 161 -14.65 4.79 -9.78
CA ARG A 161 -14.49 6.22 -9.51
C ARG A 161 -13.08 6.61 -9.92
N LEU A 162 -12.97 7.57 -10.83
CA LEU A 162 -11.70 8.23 -11.07
C LEU A 162 -11.43 9.19 -9.90
N ASP A 163 -10.70 8.68 -8.92
CA ASP A 163 -10.18 9.47 -7.81
C ASP A 163 -8.82 10.00 -8.24
N LEU A 164 -8.73 11.26 -8.67
CA LEU A 164 -7.45 11.91 -8.97
C LEU A 164 -6.85 12.46 -7.69
N ASN A 165 -5.55 12.26 -7.52
CA ASN A 165 -4.78 12.86 -6.45
C ASN A 165 -3.40 13.25 -6.99
N LYS A 166 -2.63 13.99 -6.19
CA LYS A 166 -1.30 14.51 -6.56
C LYS A 166 -0.37 13.42 -7.11
N ASP A 167 -0.35 12.25 -6.48
CA ASP A 167 0.48 11.11 -6.91
C ASP A 167 0.06 10.58 -8.29
N LYS A 168 -1.25 10.37 -8.49
CA LYS A 168 -1.80 9.85 -9.76
C LYS A 168 -1.58 10.84 -10.91
N VAL A 169 -1.79 12.13 -10.67
CA VAL A 169 -1.52 13.20 -11.64
C VAL A 169 -0.03 13.23 -11.98
N THR A 170 0.83 13.24 -10.96
CA THR A 170 2.30 13.20 -11.14
C THR A 170 2.74 12.01 -11.99
N HIS A 171 2.16 10.84 -11.79
CA HIS A 171 2.47 9.66 -12.58
C HIS A 171 2.02 9.79 -14.04
N LEU A 172 0.78 10.25 -14.29
CA LEU A 172 0.26 10.44 -15.64
C LEU A 172 1.08 11.47 -16.42
N ILE A 173 1.39 12.62 -15.80
CA ILE A 173 2.23 13.64 -16.41
C ILE A 173 3.63 13.10 -16.70
N ARG A 174 4.28 12.42 -15.73
CA ARG A 174 5.61 11.85 -15.98
C ARG A 174 5.62 10.80 -17.10
N THR A 175 4.57 9.97 -17.20
CA THR A 175 4.42 9.04 -18.32
C THR A 175 4.32 9.78 -19.65
N ALA A 176 3.53 10.85 -19.71
CA ALA A 176 3.41 11.70 -20.90
C ALA A 176 4.75 12.37 -21.27
N LEU A 177 5.53 12.83 -20.29
CA LEU A 177 6.89 13.36 -20.52
C LEU A 177 7.83 12.32 -21.14
N PHE A 178 7.70 11.05 -20.75
CA PHE A 178 8.46 9.96 -21.38
C PHE A 178 8.03 9.71 -22.84
N GLU A 179 6.77 9.94 -23.18
CA GLU A 179 6.28 9.85 -24.57
C GLU A 179 6.82 11.00 -25.42
N ASP A 180 6.91 12.21 -24.84
CA ASP A 180 7.51 13.37 -25.50
C ASP A 180 9.02 13.21 -25.74
N ALA A 181 9.72 12.39 -24.96
CA ALA A 181 11.17 12.22 -25.05
C ALA A 181 11.63 11.46 -26.30
N THR A 182 12.50 12.08 -27.10
CA THR A 182 12.97 11.56 -28.40
C THR A 182 14.35 10.90 -28.35
N ASN A 183 15.08 11.07 -27.24
CA ASN A 183 16.45 10.60 -27.06
C ASN A 183 16.73 10.25 -25.59
N ALA A 184 17.93 9.70 -25.32
CA ALA A 184 18.31 9.27 -23.98
C ALA A 184 18.40 10.44 -22.98
N SER A 185 18.85 11.62 -23.41
CA SER A 185 18.89 12.84 -22.57
C SER A 185 17.49 13.20 -22.10
N GLU A 186 16.54 13.31 -23.03
CA GLU A 186 15.19 13.77 -22.74
C GLU A 186 14.44 12.77 -21.85
N ARG A 187 14.74 11.46 -21.93
CA ARG A 187 14.20 10.49 -20.97
C ARG A 187 14.77 10.64 -19.58
N LEU A 188 16.05 11.00 -19.44
CA LEU A 188 16.61 11.39 -18.14
C LEU A 188 15.95 12.67 -17.65
N GLY A 189 15.69 13.63 -18.54
CA GLY A 189 14.94 14.86 -18.26
C GLY A 189 13.54 14.57 -17.73
N ALA A 190 12.75 13.76 -18.43
CA ALA A 190 11.42 13.33 -18.00
C ALA A 190 11.45 12.58 -16.65
N SER A 191 12.45 11.72 -16.46
CA SER A 191 12.63 10.96 -15.22
C SER A 191 12.97 11.83 -14.02
N LEU A 192 13.80 12.86 -14.23
CA LEU A 192 14.32 13.75 -13.19
C LEU A 192 13.50 15.02 -13.03
N ALA A 193 12.57 15.30 -13.94
CA ALA A 193 11.69 16.45 -13.86
C ALA A 193 10.97 16.47 -12.51
N GLU A 194 11.12 17.60 -11.82
CA GLU A 194 10.36 17.87 -10.62
C GLU A 194 8.95 18.24 -11.05
N ILE A 195 7.97 17.52 -10.52
CA ILE A 195 6.55 17.73 -10.82
C ILE A 195 5.90 18.11 -9.51
N TRP A 196 5.55 19.38 -9.38
CA TRP A 196 4.81 19.89 -8.25
C TRP A 196 3.33 19.94 -8.63
N VAL A 197 2.47 19.43 -7.75
CA VAL A 197 1.02 19.40 -7.93
C VAL A 197 0.36 20.10 -6.75
N ASP A 198 -0.44 21.12 -7.03
CA ASP A 198 -1.12 21.91 -6.02
C ASP A 198 -2.41 21.23 -5.50
N ASP A 199 -3.20 21.95 -4.71
CA ASP A 199 -4.44 21.40 -4.14
C ASP A 199 -5.60 21.36 -5.15
N ASP A 200 -5.54 22.15 -6.22
CA ASP A 200 -6.48 22.15 -7.35
C ASP A 200 -6.07 21.15 -8.46
N LEU A 201 -4.92 20.48 -8.26
CA LEU A 201 -4.26 19.54 -9.17
C LEU A 201 -3.55 20.18 -10.37
N ASP A 202 -3.37 21.49 -10.35
CA ASP A 202 -2.55 22.18 -11.34
C ASP A 202 -1.07 21.82 -11.13
N VAL A 203 -0.34 21.82 -12.24
CA VAL A 203 0.98 21.18 -12.33
C VAL A 203 2.04 22.18 -12.73
N VAL A 204 3.15 22.20 -11.99
CA VAL A 204 4.38 22.86 -12.43
C VAL A 204 5.41 21.78 -12.71
N VAL A 205 5.96 21.78 -13.93
CA VAL A 205 7.02 20.86 -14.34
C VAL A 205 8.32 21.64 -14.50
N SER A 206 9.30 21.34 -13.67
CA SER A 206 10.61 21.98 -13.70
C SER A 206 11.63 21.07 -14.38
N PHE A 207 12.22 21.55 -15.48
CA PHE A 207 13.21 20.78 -16.25
C PHE A 207 14.64 21.26 -16.03
N GLU A 208 15.57 20.29 -16.01
CA GLU A 208 17.00 20.55 -16.13
C GLU A 208 17.39 20.68 -17.62
N THR A 209 17.90 21.86 -17.98
CA THR A 209 18.28 22.24 -19.35
C THR A 209 19.31 21.33 -20.01
N HIS A 210 20.16 20.66 -19.23
CA HIS A 210 21.11 19.68 -19.77
C HIS A 210 20.43 18.44 -20.35
N TYR A 211 19.23 18.11 -19.89
CA TYR A 211 18.49 16.92 -20.30
C TYR A 211 17.30 17.24 -21.20
N TRP A 212 16.62 18.35 -20.96
CA TRP A 212 15.44 18.77 -21.72
C TRP A 212 15.69 20.14 -22.38
N PRO A 213 15.51 20.28 -23.71
CA PRO A 213 15.72 21.56 -24.38
C PRO A 213 14.75 22.64 -23.87
N GLU A 214 15.25 23.85 -23.65
CA GLU A 214 14.46 24.98 -23.14
C GLU A 214 13.32 25.38 -24.09
N ASP A 215 13.52 25.20 -25.40
CA ASP A 215 12.55 25.51 -26.46
C ASP A 215 11.57 24.36 -26.76
N LYS A 216 11.71 23.22 -26.08
CA LYS A 216 10.87 22.06 -26.31
C LYS A 216 9.69 22.03 -25.34
N GLU A 217 8.50 22.21 -25.90
CA GLU A 217 7.23 22.03 -25.18
C GLU A 217 6.92 20.53 -24.98
N PRO A 218 6.50 20.11 -23.77
CA PRO A 218 6.04 18.75 -23.51
C PRO A 218 4.59 18.55 -23.98
N SER A 219 4.40 18.48 -25.30
CA SER A 219 3.08 18.46 -25.95
C SER A 219 2.14 17.37 -25.43
N THR A 220 2.64 16.16 -25.20
CA THR A 220 1.82 15.05 -24.72
C THR A 220 1.39 15.28 -23.28
N ALA A 221 2.28 15.83 -22.44
CA ALA A 221 1.91 16.20 -21.07
C ALA A 221 0.85 17.30 -21.02
N VAL A 222 0.93 18.29 -21.92
CA VAL A 222 -0.09 19.34 -22.09
C VAL A 222 -1.43 18.75 -22.51
N GLU A 223 -1.46 17.81 -23.46
CA GLU A 223 -2.69 17.12 -23.87
C GLU A 223 -3.32 16.31 -22.73
N VAL A 224 -2.50 15.59 -21.95
CA VAL A 224 -2.96 14.84 -20.78
C VAL A 224 -3.53 15.78 -19.71
N ALA A 225 -2.86 16.89 -19.42
CA ALA A 225 -3.36 17.91 -18.50
C ALA A 225 -4.73 18.45 -18.95
N ALA A 226 -4.88 18.78 -20.23
CA ALA A 226 -6.14 19.24 -20.80
C ALA A 226 -7.28 18.20 -20.66
N LEU A 227 -7.00 16.91 -20.84
CA LEU A 227 -7.98 15.83 -20.64
C LEU A 227 -8.42 15.67 -19.19
N LEU A 228 -7.52 15.98 -18.25
CA LEU A 228 -7.80 15.98 -16.81
C LEU A 228 -8.47 17.29 -16.36
N GLY A 229 -8.46 18.33 -17.20
CA GLY A 229 -8.98 19.65 -16.88
C GLY A 229 -8.09 20.42 -15.89
N ILE A 230 -6.78 20.17 -15.91
CA ILE A 230 -5.78 20.81 -15.05
C ILE A 230 -4.86 21.72 -15.88
N GLU A 231 -4.37 22.79 -15.27
CA GLU A 231 -3.36 23.68 -15.87
C GLU A 231 -1.96 23.10 -15.69
N ILE A 232 -1.07 23.38 -16.65
CA ILE A 232 0.32 22.96 -16.60
C ILE A 232 1.24 24.12 -16.96
N GLU A 233 2.21 24.39 -16.11
CA GLU A 233 3.25 25.40 -16.30
C GLU A 233 4.61 24.73 -16.38
N GLN A 234 5.48 25.28 -17.24
CA GLN A 234 6.86 24.82 -17.40
C GLN A 234 7.80 25.82 -16.74
N GLU A 235 8.71 25.29 -15.92
CA GLU A 235 9.81 26.04 -15.34
C GLU A 235 11.16 25.40 -15.72
N VAL A 236 12.21 26.20 -15.59
CA VAL A 236 13.58 25.78 -15.84
C VAL A 236 14.35 25.81 -14.52
N VAL A 237 15.04 24.71 -14.23
CA VAL A 237 15.96 24.59 -13.09
C VAL A 237 17.38 24.44 -13.62
N TRP A 238 18.30 25.14 -12.96
CA TRP A 238 19.73 24.98 -13.16
C TRP A 238 20.31 24.24 -11.97
N SER A 239 20.75 23.01 -12.19
CA SER A 239 21.39 22.15 -11.20
C SER A 239 22.73 21.62 -11.72
N ASP A 240 23.49 20.95 -10.86
CA ASP A 240 24.64 20.16 -11.28
C ASP A 240 24.14 18.77 -11.70
N PRO A 241 24.05 18.47 -13.01
CA PRO A 241 23.46 17.22 -13.48
C PRO A 241 24.35 16.02 -13.11
N LEU A 242 23.75 15.01 -12.48
CA LEU A 242 24.46 13.80 -12.03
C LEU A 242 25.18 13.03 -13.15
N PHE A 243 24.64 13.07 -14.37
CA PHE A 243 25.07 12.26 -15.51
C PHE A 243 24.86 12.99 -16.84
N ALA A 244 25.25 14.26 -16.96
CA ALA A 244 25.20 14.98 -18.23
C ALA A 244 26.58 15.16 -18.85
N TRP A 245 26.63 15.04 -20.17
CA TRP A 245 27.72 15.54 -21.00
C TRP A 245 27.12 16.35 -22.16
N PRO A 246 27.55 17.59 -22.40
CA PRO A 246 26.94 18.46 -23.40
C PRO A 246 26.85 17.80 -24.78
N GLY A 247 25.63 17.74 -25.34
CA GLY A 247 25.36 17.25 -26.69
C GLY A 247 25.45 15.73 -26.89
N LEU A 248 25.69 14.94 -25.84
CA LEU A 248 25.86 13.49 -25.96
C LEU A 248 24.56 12.71 -25.88
N GLY A 249 23.63 13.18 -25.05
CA GLY A 249 22.34 12.52 -24.84
C GLY A 249 21.40 12.59 -26.03
N THR A 250 21.68 13.48 -26.99
CA THR A 250 20.88 13.69 -28.20
C THR A 250 21.29 12.78 -29.36
N THR A 251 22.41 12.05 -29.26
CA THR A 251 22.95 11.22 -30.35
C THR A 251 22.39 9.80 -30.38
N THR A 252 21.70 9.37 -29.31
CA THR A 252 21.19 8.00 -29.19
C THR A 252 19.86 7.93 -28.44
N GLN A 253 19.06 6.94 -28.83
CA GLN A 253 17.87 6.50 -28.10
C GLN A 253 18.15 5.32 -27.17
N SER A 254 19.38 4.80 -27.08
CA SER A 254 19.72 3.70 -26.19
C SER A 254 20.39 4.23 -24.92
N THR A 255 19.80 3.95 -23.76
CA THR A 255 20.41 4.32 -22.46
C THR A 255 21.75 3.60 -22.24
N VAL A 256 21.90 2.39 -22.78
CA VAL A 256 23.18 1.64 -22.72
C VAL A 256 24.25 2.36 -23.56
N GLU A 257 23.91 2.75 -24.79
CA GLU A 257 24.83 3.49 -25.66
C GLU A 257 25.18 4.85 -25.07
N TYR A 258 24.18 5.57 -24.55
CA TYR A 258 24.39 6.84 -23.83
C TYR A 258 25.37 6.67 -22.67
N THR A 259 25.20 5.61 -21.87
CA THR A 259 26.09 5.34 -20.73
C THR A 259 27.51 5.05 -21.21
N CYS A 260 27.69 4.26 -22.27
CA CYS A 260 29.02 4.00 -22.85
C CYS A 260 29.67 5.29 -23.33
N LEU A 261 28.96 6.07 -24.15
CA LEU A 261 29.42 7.35 -24.67
C LEU A 261 29.82 8.30 -23.54
N MET A 262 28.98 8.39 -22.50
CA MET A 262 29.23 9.24 -21.34
C MET A 262 30.51 8.80 -20.62
N LEU A 263 30.64 7.51 -20.30
CA LEU A 263 31.84 6.98 -19.65
C LEU A 263 33.11 7.23 -20.48
N ASP A 264 33.03 7.09 -21.80
CA ASP A 264 34.17 7.36 -22.69
C ASP A 264 34.51 8.86 -22.74
N ALA A 265 33.51 9.74 -22.72
CA ALA A 265 33.71 11.19 -22.65
C ALA A 265 34.37 11.59 -21.32
N TYR A 266 33.89 11.09 -20.18
CA TYR A 266 34.49 11.33 -18.88
C TYR A 266 35.92 10.76 -18.78
N ARG A 267 36.21 9.60 -19.37
CA ARG A 267 37.58 9.06 -19.43
C ARG A 267 38.53 9.89 -20.28
N SER A 268 38.02 10.45 -21.38
CA SER A 268 38.85 11.17 -22.36
C SER A 268 39.03 12.65 -22.02
N HIS A 269 38.07 13.23 -21.32
CA HIS A 269 37.95 14.68 -21.12
C HIS A 269 37.56 15.10 -19.70
N GLY A 270 37.24 14.15 -18.81
CA GLY A 270 36.95 14.47 -17.42
C GLY A 270 38.22 14.90 -16.68
N ALA A 271 38.12 15.98 -15.90
CA ALA A 271 39.16 16.32 -14.94
C ALA A 271 39.14 15.30 -13.79
N THR A 272 40.29 14.70 -13.47
CA THR A 272 40.47 13.94 -12.23
C THR A 272 40.41 14.91 -11.05
N GLY A 273 39.26 14.97 -10.38
CA GLY A 273 39.15 15.61 -9.07
C GLY A 273 39.77 14.71 -7.99
N ASP A 274 40.70 15.29 -7.24
CA ASP A 274 41.30 14.86 -5.97
C ASP A 274 42.46 13.84 -6.01
N GLU A 275 43.65 14.33 -6.40
CA GLU A 275 44.79 14.26 -5.48
C GLU A 275 44.57 15.33 -4.38
N ASP A 276 44.12 14.93 -3.20
CA ASP A 276 44.60 15.42 -1.90
C ASP A 276 43.83 14.81 -0.72
N GLY A 277 44.54 14.07 0.14
CA GLY A 277 43.99 13.48 1.36
C GLY A 277 44.87 12.42 2.02
N SER A 278 46.14 12.73 2.27
CA SER A 278 46.95 12.10 3.34
C SER A 278 47.06 13.03 4.53
#